data_AF-A0A4R8CJK3-F1
#
_entry.id   AF-A0A4R8CJK3-F1
#
_cell.length_a   1.000
_cell.length_b   1.000
_cell.length_c   1.000
_cell.angle_alpha   90.00
_cell.angle_beta   90.00
_cell.angle_gamma   90.00
#
_symmetry.space_group_name_H-M   'P 1'
#
loop_
_entity.id
_entity.type
_entity.pdbx_description
1 polymer ?
#
loop_
_entity_poly.entity_id
_entity_poly.type
_entity_poly.pdbx_seq_one_letter_code
_entity_poly.pdbx_strand_id
1 'polypeptide(L)'
;MIKWTGYGVLTAGALVAAMLGTGTAAAQPSSTPSECLLNLGSVTAGGDHRMQTIQAEGALVDDRIVAKDLYPDGQVRLSATVRYGAAEVGGMAHRGPVIMGSTMYDTSYITANGGGGVTQKQVTRVGPGWQVYRSLDSSTYVTATYQRETEYSLRTDGTLYRRNVTYKNGVPSRQVTGWQSGYRGVKAMTLISQTATYDTFLMTLTSGKLYTARLPLAGGQIIPGVVKQVRGSTWQGFESLVAAACGNGVLLLGIDKDTKSAYLYSVGHANGTATTIRMIRKVPGTIGDPVYFHWQLFSGERLAGD
;
A
#
# COMPACT_ATOMS: atom_id res chain seq x y z
N MET A 1 -11.60 6.49 36.28
CA MET A 1 -12.61 6.77 37.31
C MET A 1 -13.07 8.21 37.15
N ILE A 2 -14.22 8.42 36.50
CA ILE A 2 -14.85 9.74 36.41
C ILE A 2 -16.29 9.54 36.87
N LYS A 3 -16.62 10.25 37.96
CA LYS A 3 -17.88 10.16 38.71
C LYS A 3 -19.01 10.83 37.93
N TRP A 4 -20.17 10.17 37.91
CA TRP A 4 -21.45 10.77 37.54
C TRP A 4 -22.07 11.39 38.80
N THR A 5 -22.40 12.68 38.74
CA THR A 5 -23.28 13.36 39.70
C THR A 5 -24.57 13.71 38.96
N GLY A 6 -25.68 13.19 39.48
CA GLY A 6 -27.03 13.52 39.02
C GLY A 6 -27.51 14.86 39.57
N TYR A 7 -28.44 15.49 38.86
CA TYR A 7 -29.29 16.56 39.37
C TYR A 7 -30.73 16.36 38.90
N GLY A 8 -31.60 16.19 39.89
CA GLY A 8 -32.83 16.97 40.13
C GLY A 8 -33.78 17.27 38.96
N VAL A 9 -34.96 16.68 39.07
CA VAL A 9 -36.21 17.03 38.37
C VAL A 9 -36.77 18.37 38.90
N LEU A 10 -37.29 19.23 38.02
CA LEU A 10 -38.50 20.03 38.24
C LEU A 10 -39.11 20.48 36.90
N THR A 11 -40.44 20.45 36.88
CA THR A 11 -41.40 20.46 35.77
C THR A 11 -41.74 21.85 35.22
N ALA A 12 -42.00 21.97 33.90
CA ALA A 12 -43.10 22.79 33.35
C ALA A 12 -43.30 22.47 31.86
N GLY A 13 -44.55 22.30 31.46
CA GLY A 13 -44.93 21.80 30.14
C GLY A 13 -44.86 22.83 29.01
N ALA A 14 -44.68 22.29 27.81
CA ALA A 14 -45.17 22.85 26.56
C ALA A 14 -45.49 21.69 25.63
N LEU A 15 -46.78 21.48 25.37
CA LEU A 15 -47.28 20.61 24.30
C LEU A 15 -46.85 21.23 22.96
N VAL A 16 -45.83 20.66 22.33
CA VAL A 16 -45.54 20.89 20.92
C VAL A 16 -45.78 19.57 20.20
N ALA A 17 -46.85 19.53 19.41
CA ALA A 17 -47.11 18.46 18.45
C ALA A 17 -46.04 18.54 17.36
N ALA A 18 -44.95 17.79 17.51
CA ALA A 18 -43.99 17.53 16.45
C ALA A 18 -44.35 16.20 15.80
N MET A 19 -44.80 16.28 14.55
CA MET A 19 -45.09 15.12 13.71
C MET A 19 -43.90 14.16 13.72
N LEU A 20 -44.18 12.87 13.99
CA LEU A 20 -43.27 11.76 13.69
C LEU A 20 -43.13 11.65 12.17
N GLY A 21 -42.30 12.49 11.58
CA GLY A 21 -41.75 12.24 10.27
C GLY A 21 -40.83 11.04 10.39
N THR A 22 -41.21 9.93 9.77
CA THR A 22 -40.34 8.80 9.49
C THR A 22 -39.20 9.31 8.61
N GLY A 23 -38.18 9.89 9.24
CA GLY A 23 -36.91 10.18 8.59
C GLY A 23 -36.34 8.85 8.15
N THR A 24 -36.47 8.54 6.85
CA THR A 24 -35.68 7.51 6.20
C THR A 24 -34.24 7.84 6.51
N ALA A 25 -33.61 7.09 7.41
CA ALA A 25 -32.16 7.05 7.50
C ALA A 25 -31.68 6.74 6.09
N ALA A 26 -31.10 7.74 5.42
CA ALA A 26 -30.45 7.51 4.14
C ALA A 26 -29.36 6.48 4.44
N ALA A 27 -29.58 5.25 3.96
CA ALA A 27 -28.53 4.25 3.93
C ALA A 27 -27.31 4.92 3.28
N GLN A 28 -26.18 4.96 4.00
CA GLN A 28 -24.92 5.30 3.36
C GLN A 28 -24.80 4.42 2.12
N PRO A 29 -24.44 4.98 0.96
CA PRO A 29 -24.30 4.18 -0.24
C PRO A 29 -23.34 3.03 0.06
N SER A 30 -23.90 1.82 0.04
CA SER A 30 -23.17 0.57 -0.05
C SER A 30 -22.20 0.71 -1.20
N SER A 31 -20.92 0.40 -0.93
CA SER A 31 -19.82 0.38 -1.89
C SER A 31 -20.31 0.13 -3.31
N THR A 32 -20.33 1.18 -4.14
CA THR A 32 -20.24 1.02 -5.58
C THR A 32 -19.10 0.04 -5.83
N PRO A 33 -19.22 -0.91 -6.78
CA PRO A 33 -18.05 -1.68 -7.20
C PRO A 33 -17.00 -0.64 -7.53
N SER A 34 -15.92 -0.58 -6.76
CA SER A 34 -14.84 0.35 -7.07
C SER A 34 -14.44 0.02 -8.50
N GLU A 35 -14.55 0.99 -9.41
CA GLU A 35 -13.89 0.86 -10.70
C GLU A 35 -12.47 0.38 -10.40
N CYS A 36 -12.05 -0.72 -11.03
CA CYS A 36 -10.72 -1.24 -10.75
C CYS A 36 -9.71 -0.21 -11.25
N LEU A 37 -9.06 0.47 -10.31
CA LEU A 37 -8.07 1.49 -10.57
C LEU A 37 -6.76 1.06 -9.92
N LEU A 38 -5.65 1.30 -10.60
CA LEU A 38 -4.33 1.22 -10.02
C LEU A 38 -3.77 2.63 -9.92
N ASN A 39 -3.63 3.14 -8.70
CA ASN A 39 -2.98 4.41 -8.45
C ASN A 39 -1.48 4.15 -8.26
N LEU A 40 -0.75 4.22 -9.36
CA LEU A 40 0.70 4.08 -9.37
C LEU A 40 1.32 5.32 -8.75
N GLY A 41 2.06 5.11 -7.67
CA GLY A 41 2.91 6.13 -7.08
C GLY A 41 4.34 5.96 -7.54
N SER A 42 5.03 7.09 -7.69
CA SER A 42 6.46 7.09 -7.90
C SER A 42 7.14 8.23 -7.14
N VAL A 43 8.42 8.02 -6.84
CA VAL A 43 9.33 9.11 -6.50
C VAL A 43 10.14 9.43 -7.75
N THR A 44 10.05 10.66 -8.24
CA THR A 44 10.80 11.11 -9.42
C THR A 44 12.30 11.25 -9.09
N ALA A 45 13.14 11.42 -10.12
CA ALA A 45 14.56 11.69 -9.90
C ALA A 45 14.81 13.00 -9.12
N GLY A 46 13.92 13.99 -9.27
CA GLY A 46 13.93 15.25 -8.51
C GLY A 46 13.26 15.15 -7.13
N GLY A 47 12.92 13.94 -6.68
CA GLY A 47 12.35 13.75 -5.34
C GLY A 47 10.88 14.17 -5.20
N ASP A 48 10.16 14.33 -6.30
CA ASP A 48 8.71 14.57 -6.26
C ASP A 48 7.95 13.28 -5.98
N HIS A 49 6.79 13.37 -5.35
CA HIS A 49 5.77 12.33 -5.42
C HIS A 49 4.86 12.58 -6.61
N ARG A 50 4.73 11.57 -7.47
CA ARG A 50 3.84 11.56 -8.62
C ARG A 50 2.75 10.50 -8.43
N MET A 51 1.60 10.75 -9.03
CA MET A 51 0.50 9.80 -9.11
C MET A 51 0.11 9.63 -10.58
N GLN A 52 -0.01 8.38 -10.99
CA GLN A 52 -0.52 7.97 -12.28
C GLN A 52 -1.69 7.00 -12.04
N THR A 53 -2.89 7.36 -12.47
CA THR A 53 -4.08 6.51 -12.31
C THR A 53 -4.32 5.72 -13.58
N ILE A 54 -4.26 4.40 -13.46
CA ILE A 54 -4.42 3.46 -14.56
C ILE A 54 -5.75 2.70 -14.35
N GLN A 55 -6.64 2.79 -15.33
CA GLN A 55 -7.91 2.06 -15.32
C GLN A 55 -7.74 0.57 -15.61
N ALA A 56 -8.78 -0.22 -15.34
CA ALA A 56 -8.81 -1.65 -15.56
C ALA A 56 -8.49 -2.05 -17.00
N GLU A 57 -8.89 -1.25 -17.98
CA GLU A 57 -8.63 -1.43 -19.41
C GLU A 57 -7.22 -0.96 -19.80
N GLY A 58 -6.46 -0.41 -18.84
CA GLY A 58 -5.08 0.06 -18.94
C GLY A 58 -4.89 1.44 -19.58
N ALA A 59 -5.95 2.25 -19.66
CA ALA A 59 -5.83 3.67 -19.97
C ALA A 59 -5.22 4.43 -18.79
N LEU A 60 -4.27 5.33 -19.07
CA LEU A 60 -3.78 6.31 -18.11
C LEU A 60 -4.74 7.49 -18.11
N VAL A 61 -5.41 7.75 -16.99
CA VAL A 61 -6.49 8.75 -16.91
C VAL A 61 -6.19 9.92 -15.98
N ASP A 62 -5.15 9.79 -15.15
CA ASP A 62 -4.58 10.89 -14.39
C ASP A 62 -3.06 10.72 -14.35
N ASP A 63 -2.35 11.84 -14.41
CA ASP A 63 -0.90 11.90 -14.33
C ASP A 63 -0.48 13.27 -13.79
N ARG A 64 -0.04 13.31 -12.54
CA ARG A 64 0.26 14.57 -11.87
C ARG A 64 1.33 14.44 -10.80
N ILE A 65 1.99 15.56 -10.54
CA ILE A 65 2.83 15.74 -9.35
C ILE A 65 1.92 16.03 -8.16
N VAL A 66 1.91 15.12 -7.19
CA VAL A 66 1.14 15.26 -5.95
C VAL A 66 1.88 16.21 -5.00
N ALA A 67 3.17 16.00 -4.83
CA ALA A 67 4.02 16.81 -3.96
C ALA A 67 5.37 17.05 -4.62
N LYS A 68 5.72 18.33 -4.80
CA LYS A 68 6.97 18.74 -5.42
C LYS A 68 8.11 18.84 -4.40
N ASP A 69 9.33 18.47 -4.80
CA ASP A 69 10.57 18.61 -4.02
C ASP A 69 10.42 18.01 -2.60
N LEU A 70 9.75 16.85 -2.52
CA LEU A 70 9.45 16.20 -1.24
C LEU A 70 10.72 15.60 -0.63
N TYR A 71 11.62 15.09 -1.45
CA TYR A 71 12.91 14.55 -1.03
C TYR A 71 14.05 15.20 -1.79
N PRO A 72 15.29 15.12 -1.27
CA PRO A 72 16.44 15.54 -2.05
C PRO A 72 16.62 14.63 -3.28
N ASP A 73 17.02 15.25 -4.38
CA ASP A 73 17.23 14.61 -5.68
C ASP A 73 18.09 13.35 -5.58
N GLY A 74 17.63 12.27 -6.23
CA GLY A 74 18.35 11.00 -6.33
C GLY A 74 18.60 10.24 -5.02
N GLN A 75 18.12 10.71 -3.86
CA GLN A 75 18.39 10.06 -2.58
C GLN A 75 17.47 8.87 -2.27
N VAL A 76 16.24 8.89 -2.80
CA VAL A 76 15.25 7.84 -2.51
C VAL A 76 15.58 6.56 -3.28
N ARG A 77 15.66 5.45 -2.55
CA ARG A 77 15.98 4.13 -3.09
C ARG A 77 14.80 3.18 -3.10
N LEU A 78 13.97 3.24 -2.06
CA LEU A 78 12.79 2.39 -1.89
C LEU A 78 11.70 3.19 -1.19
N SER A 79 10.46 2.87 -1.51
CA SER A 79 9.28 3.30 -0.77
C SER A 79 8.30 2.14 -0.75
N ALA A 80 7.51 2.03 0.32
CA ALA A 80 6.39 1.09 0.37
C ALA A 80 5.12 1.79 -0.13
N THR A 81 4.01 1.07 -0.07
CA THR A 81 2.66 1.65 -0.21
C THR A 81 2.54 2.95 0.61
N VAL A 82 2.16 4.03 -0.06
CA VAL A 82 1.87 5.32 0.57
C VAL A 82 0.36 5.44 0.69
N ARG A 83 -0.10 5.64 1.92
CA ARG A 83 -1.52 5.76 2.23
C ARG A 83 -1.95 7.22 2.18
N TYR A 84 -3.14 7.50 1.68
CA TYR A 84 -3.65 8.86 1.53
C TYR A 84 -5.16 8.98 1.75
N GLY A 85 -5.65 10.17 2.03
CA GLY A 85 -7.08 10.45 2.22
C GLY A 85 -7.33 11.85 2.74
N ALA A 86 -8.60 12.20 2.96
CA ALA A 86 -8.97 13.51 3.48
C ALA A 86 -8.27 13.79 4.82
N ALA A 87 -7.68 14.98 4.95
CA ALA A 87 -7.10 15.45 6.20
C ALA A 87 -8.16 16.14 7.07
N GLU A 88 -8.03 16.05 8.40
CA GLU A 88 -8.94 16.72 9.34
C GLU A 88 -8.94 18.25 9.19
N VAL A 89 -7.79 18.81 8.80
CA VAL A 89 -7.58 20.25 8.57
C VAL A 89 -7.90 20.70 7.14
N GLY A 90 -8.49 19.82 6.33
CA GLY A 90 -8.74 20.04 4.90
C GLY A 90 -7.56 19.66 4.00
N GLY A 91 -7.88 19.34 2.75
CA GLY A 91 -6.93 18.79 1.78
C GLY A 91 -6.74 17.28 1.93
N MET A 92 -5.61 16.78 1.41
CA MET A 92 -5.27 15.36 1.36
C MET A 92 -4.02 15.09 2.19
N ALA A 93 -4.16 14.26 3.22
CA ALA A 93 -3.05 13.74 4.01
C ALA A 93 -2.44 12.52 3.32
N HIS A 94 -1.12 12.40 3.39
CA HIS A 94 -0.34 11.30 2.84
C HIS A 94 0.61 10.79 3.93
N ARG A 95 0.82 9.47 4.01
CA ARG A 95 1.80 8.84 4.89
C ARG A 95 2.39 7.58 4.30
N GLY A 96 3.68 7.37 4.47
CA GLY A 96 4.32 6.10 4.10
C GLY A 96 5.82 6.09 4.39
N PRO A 97 6.43 4.91 4.43
CA PRO A 97 7.85 4.80 4.67
C PRO A 97 8.66 5.03 3.38
N VAL A 98 9.83 5.61 3.56
CA VAL A 98 10.81 5.84 2.49
C VAL A 98 12.20 5.50 2.99
N ILE A 99 13.03 4.91 2.13
CA ILE A 99 14.44 4.68 2.39
C ILE A 99 15.24 5.65 1.53
N MET A 100 15.96 6.54 2.19
CA MET A 100 16.90 7.48 1.57
C MET A 100 18.33 7.07 1.95
N GLY A 101 19.16 6.78 0.94
CA GLY A 101 20.51 6.26 1.14
C GLY A 101 20.56 4.96 1.96
N SER A 102 20.93 5.07 3.24
CA SER A 102 21.03 3.95 4.20
C SER A 102 20.04 4.02 5.35
N THR A 103 19.15 5.01 5.36
CA THR A 103 18.27 5.31 6.50
C THR A 103 16.81 5.24 6.08
N MET A 104 15.97 4.66 6.93
CA MET A 104 14.52 4.69 6.77
C MET A 104 13.93 5.91 7.47
N TYR A 105 12.90 6.46 6.85
CA TYR A 105 12.09 7.57 7.36
C TYR A 105 10.61 7.22 7.21
N ASP A 106 9.79 7.71 8.13
CA ASP A 106 8.36 7.88 7.92
C ASP A 106 8.11 9.28 7.38
N THR A 107 7.44 9.34 6.25
CA THR A 107 7.05 10.60 5.64
C THR A 107 5.55 10.81 5.83
N SER A 108 5.16 11.99 6.27
CA SER A 108 3.79 12.47 6.22
C SER A 108 3.74 13.91 5.72
N TYR A 109 2.66 14.26 5.01
CA TYR A 109 2.44 15.63 4.54
C TYR A 109 1.00 15.82 4.07
N ILE A 110 0.61 17.08 3.90
CA ILE A 110 -0.70 17.47 3.38
C ILE A 110 -0.52 18.25 2.07
N THR A 111 -1.40 18.00 1.10
CA THR A 111 -1.54 18.80 -0.12
C THR A 111 -2.97 19.29 -0.26
N ALA A 112 -3.20 20.23 -1.17
CA ALA A 112 -4.55 20.48 -1.67
C ALA A 112 -5.13 19.21 -2.35
N ASN A 113 -6.45 19.19 -2.55
CA ASN A 113 -7.11 18.14 -3.32
C ASN A 113 -6.55 18.13 -4.75
N GLY A 114 -6.04 16.98 -5.19
CA GLY A 114 -5.39 16.86 -6.50
C GLY A 114 -3.90 17.18 -6.53
N GLY A 115 -3.27 17.50 -5.39
CA GLY A 115 -1.84 17.78 -5.29
C GLY A 115 -1.50 19.27 -5.21
N GLY A 116 -0.20 19.59 -5.26
CA GLY A 116 0.32 20.96 -5.26
C GLY A 116 1.30 21.24 -4.13
N GLY A 117 1.22 22.44 -3.55
CA GLY A 117 2.10 22.87 -2.47
C GLY A 117 1.98 21.96 -1.24
N VAL A 118 3.13 21.55 -0.71
CA VAL A 118 3.20 20.67 0.46
C VAL A 118 3.14 21.51 1.73
N THR A 119 2.26 21.11 2.65
CA THR A 119 2.16 21.68 4.00
C THR A 119 2.27 20.58 5.04
N GLN A 120 2.60 20.96 6.28
CA GLN A 120 2.75 20.03 7.41
C GLN A 120 3.65 18.82 7.11
N LYS A 121 4.68 19.03 6.28
CA LYS A 121 5.66 18.01 5.92
C LYS A 121 6.44 17.57 7.16
N GLN A 122 6.42 16.27 7.43
CA GLN A 122 7.25 15.63 8.44
C GLN A 122 7.98 14.46 7.79
N VAL A 123 9.29 14.42 7.98
CA VAL A 123 10.15 13.32 7.53
C VAL A 123 10.88 12.81 8.77
N THR A 124 10.24 11.87 9.46
CA THR A 124 10.66 11.40 10.78
C THR A 124 11.63 10.25 10.62
N ARG A 125 12.85 10.42 11.12
CA ARG A 125 13.88 9.38 11.04
C ARG A 125 13.48 8.16 11.87
N VAL A 126 13.48 6.99 11.24
CA VAL A 126 13.26 5.69 11.89
C VAL A 126 14.59 5.12 12.37
N GLY A 127 15.60 5.10 11.50
CA GLY A 127 16.93 4.59 11.86
C GLY A 127 17.78 4.17 10.66
N PRO A 128 19.09 3.92 10.89
CA PRO A 128 20.03 3.51 9.84
C PRO A 128 19.95 2.00 9.55
N GLY A 129 20.79 1.52 8.63
CA GLY A 129 20.97 0.08 8.36
C GLY A 129 20.09 -0.48 7.24
N TRP A 130 19.43 0.38 6.48
CA TRP A 130 18.47 0.00 5.45
C TRP A 130 19.06 -0.16 4.05
N GLN A 131 20.36 0.14 3.87
CA GLN A 131 21.05 0.00 2.58
C GLN A 131 21.09 -1.44 2.04
N VAL A 132 20.89 -2.43 2.91
CA VAL A 132 20.95 -3.87 2.62
C VAL A 132 19.62 -4.45 2.13
N TYR A 133 18.56 -3.63 2.02
CA TYR A 133 17.28 -4.07 1.48
C TYR A 133 17.13 -3.63 0.02
N ARG A 134 16.43 -4.46 -0.76
CA ARG A 134 16.15 -4.23 -2.18
C ARG A 134 14.66 -4.13 -2.51
N SER A 135 13.80 -4.49 -1.57
CA SER A 135 12.35 -4.33 -1.71
C SER A 135 11.75 -4.00 -0.35
N LEU A 136 10.72 -3.18 -0.38
CA LEU A 136 9.96 -2.75 0.79
C LEU A 136 8.48 -2.70 0.37
N ASP A 137 7.59 -3.24 1.19
CA ASP A 137 6.15 -3.10 0.99
C ASP A 137 5.44 -3.12 2.36
N SER A 138 4.19 -2.66 2.39
CA SER A 138 3.41 -2.51 3.62
C SER A 138 2.03 -3.15 3.47
N SER A 139 1.64 -3.94 4.47
CA SER A 139 0.29 -4.49 4.65
C SER A 139 -0.43 -3.71 5.75
N THR A 140 -1.65 -3.28 5.47
CA THR A 140 -2.52 -2.64 6.47
C THR A 140 -3.83 -3.40 6.53
N TYR A 141 -4.19 -3.86 7.73
CA TYR A 141 -5.46 -4.54 7.96
C TYR A 141 -6.22 -3.82 9.07
N VAL A 142 -7.36 -3.22 8.73
CA VAL A 142 -8.21 -2.45 9.67
C VAL A 142 -9.64 -2.98 9.63
N THR A 143 -10.18 -3.33 10.78
CA THR A 143 -11.60 -3.60 11.05
C THR A 143 -12.11 -2.62 12.10
N ALA A 144 -13.38 -2.70 12.47
CA ALA A 144 -13.95 -1.87 13.54
C ALA A 144 -13.26 -2.06 14.90
N THR A 145 -12.62 -3.21 15.15
CA THR A 145 -12.06 -3.57 16.46
C THR A 145 -10.57 -3.91 16.42
N TYR A 146 -9.95 -3.92 15.23
CA TYR A 146 -8.58 -4.37 15.06
C TYR A 146 -7.86 -3.58 13.97
N GLN A 147 -6.65 -3.13 14.27
CA GLN A 147 -5.77 -2.46 13.30
C GLN A 147 -4.38 -3.11 13.35
N ARG A 148 -3.85 -3.43 12.18
CA ARG A 148 -2.49 -3.92 11.97
C ARG A 148 -1.81 -3.13 10.88
N GLU A 149 -0.57 -2.74 11.14
CA GLU A 149 0.36 -2.24 10.15
C GLU A 149 1.62 -3.08 10.18
N THR A 150 1.99 -3.63 9.03
CA THR A 150 3.09 -4.57 8.89
C THR A 150 3.94 -4.18 7.71
N GLU A 151 5.25 -4.02 7.94
CA GLU A 151 6.23 -3.76 6.90
C GLU A 151 6.97 -5.06 6.55
N TYR A 152 7.15 -5.29 5.26
CA TYR A 152 7.94 -6.37 4.72
C TYR A 152 9.14 -5.81 3.96
N SER A 153 10.33 -6.30 4.29
CA SER A 153 11.55 -5.87 3.60
C SER A 153 12.38 -7.06 3.17
N LEU A 154 12.71 -7.13 1.89
CA LEU A 154 13.57 -8.16 1.34
C LEU A 154 15.03 -7.69 1.37
N ARG A 155 15.83 -8.36 2.18
CA ARG A 155 17.28 -8.14 2.26
C ARG A 155 17.98 -8.73 1.04
N THR A 156 19.10 -8.15 0.65
CA THR A 156 19.89 -8.57 -0.53
C THR A 156 20.38 -10.02 -0.46
N ASP A 157 20.55 -10.59 0.74
CA ASP A 157 20.92 -11.98 0.95
C ASP A 157 19.78 -12.99 0.71
N GLY A 158 18.55 -12.49 0.51
CA GLY A 158 17.36 -13.33 0.33
C GLY A 158 16.58 -13.61 1.62
N THR A 159 16.85 -12.89 2.70
CA THR A 159 16.02 -12.94 3.91
C THR A 159 14.91 -11.91 3.83
N LEU A 160 13.67 -12.36 3.85
CA LEU A 160 12.49 -11.52 3.98
C LEU A 160 12.19 -11.32 5.46
N TYR A 161 12.11 -10.06 5.90
CA TYR A 161 11.73 -9.71 7.26
C TYR A 161 10.32 -9.15 7.30
N ARG A 162 9.56 -9.54 8.32
CA ARG A 162 8.29 -8.94 8.73
C ARG A 162 8.52 -8.08 9.97
N ARG A 163 7.99 -6.87 9.95
CA ARG A 163 8.03 -5.95 11.09
C ARG A 163 6.66 -5.40 11.42
N ASN A 164 6.37 -5.32 12.72
CA ASN A 164 5.26 -4.51 13.17
C ASN A 164 5.70 -3.05 13.19
N VAL A 165 4.85 -2.19 12.63
CA VAL A 165 5.02 -0.74 12.72
C VAL A 165 4.25 -0.26 13.94
N THR A 166 4.95 0.36 14.88
CA THR A 166 4.34 0.94 16.07
C THR A 166 4.88 2.34 16.31
N TYR A 167 4.09 3.18 16.97
CA TYR A 167 4.46 4.54 17.33
C TYR A 167 4.40 4.68 18.85
N LYS A 168 5.50 5.13 19.47
CA LYS A 168 5.54 5.48 20.89
C LYS A 168 5.87 6.96 21.01
N ASN A 169 4.93 7.74 21.51
CA ASN A 169 5.07 9.21 21.63
C ASN A 169 5.47 9.89 20.31
N GLY A 170 4.89 9.45 19.18
CA GLY A 170 5.23 9.96 17.85
C GLY A 170 6.56 9.44 17.28
N VAL A 171 7.34 8.69 18.06
CA VAL A 171 8.58 8.06 17.58
C VAL A 171 8.23 6.70 16.97
N PRO A 172 8.59 6.45 15.71
CA PRO A 172 8.19 5.25 15.05
C PRO A 172 9.21 4.11 15.30
N SER A 173 8.72 2.87 15.44
CA SER A 173 9.52 1.70 15.78
C SER A 173 9.19 0.52 14.88
N ARG A 174 10.23 -0.15 14.38
CA ARG A 174 10.12 -1.32 13.48
C ARG A 174 10.58 -2.57 14.21
N GLN A 175 9.63 -3.25 14.85
CA GLN A 175 9.94 -4.45 15.61
C GLN A 175 9.91 -5.66 14.68
N VAL A 176 11.02 -6.39 14.57
CA VAL A 176 11.06 -7.66 13.82
C VAL A 176 10.18 -8.68 14.52
N THR A 177 9.16 -9.15 13.81
CA THR A 177 8.20 -10.15 14.31
C THR A 177 8.23 -11.44 13.51
N GLY A 178 9.00 -11.49 12.43
CA GLY A 178 9.16 -12.69 11.62
C GLY A 178 10.26 -12.54 10.59
N TRP A 179 10.85 -13.66 10.17
CA TRP A 179 11.73 -13.72 9.01
C TRP A 179 11.61 -15.07 8.30
N GLN A 180 11.96 -15.08 7.01
CA GLN A 180 12.07 -16.29 6.19
C GLN A 180 13.18 -16.11 5.16
N SER A 181 14.05 -17.12 5.04
CA SER A 181 15.12 -17.16 4.04
C SER A 181 14.66 -17.84 2.74
N GLY A 182 15.54 -17.87 1.73
CA GLY A 182 15.28 -18.57 0.45
C GLY A 182 14.85 -17.66 -0.70
N TYR A 183 14.80 -16.34 -0.49
CA TYR A 183 14.37 -15.37 -1.50
C TYR A 183 15.51 -14.73 -2.28
N ARG A 184 16.72 -15.32 -2.27
CA ARG A 184 17.92 -14.70 -2.88
C ARG A 184 17.71 -14.38 -4.37
N GLY A 185 16.98 -15.22 -5.09
CA GLY A 185 16.67 -15.04 -6.51
C GLY A 185 15.53 -14.06 -6.82
N VAL A 186 14.83 -13.50 -5.83
CA VAL A 186 13.73 -12.55 -6.06
C VAL A 186 14.26 -11.21 -6.58
N LYS A 187 13.72 -10.77 -7.71
CA LYS A 187 14.04 -9.51 -8.40
C LYS A 187 13.09 -8.38 -8.00
N ALA A 188 11.78 -8.63 -8.07
CA ALA A 188 10.75 -7.69 -7.63
C ALA A 188 9.69 -8.42 -6.78
N MET A 189 9.01 -7.69 -5.91
CA MET A 189 8.00 -8.21 -4.97
C MET A 189 6.89 -7.16 -4.78
N THR A 190 5.63 -7.60 -4.73
CA THR A 190 4.48 -6.75 -4.36
C THR A 190 3.45 -7.55 -3.57
N LEU A 191 2.80 -6.91 -2.61
CA LEU A 191 1.68 -7.47 -1.87
C LEU A 191 0.46 -7.62 -2.80
N ILE A 192 -0.13 -8.81 -2.85
CA ILE A 192 -1.34 -9.08 -3.65
C ILE A 192 -2.53 -9.52 -2.79
N SER A 193 -2.28 -9.82 -1.52
CA SER A 193 -3.34 -10.22 -0.59
C SER A 193 -2.97 -9.88 0.84
N GLN A 194 -3.94 -9.36 1.58
CA GLN A 194 -3.80 -9.05 2.99
C GLN A 194 -5.05 -9.51 3.75
N THR A 195 -4.84 -10.30 4.81
CA THR A 195 -5.94 -10.84 5.63
C THR A 195 -5.62 -10.70 7.11
N ALA A 196 -6.56 -11.10 7.97
CA ALA A 196 -6.33 -11.17 9.42
C ALA A 196 -5.23 -12.14 9.82
N THR A 197 -4.94 -13.18 9.03
CA THR A 197 -4.08 -14.31 9.44
C THR A 197 -2.87 -14.55 8.56
N TYR A 198 -2.83 -14.00 7.35
CA TYR A 198 -1.70 -14.09 6.44
C TYR A 198 -1.67 -12.92 5.46
N ASP A 199 -0.50 -12.66 4.89
CA ASP A 199 -0.31 -11.81 3.73
C ASP A 199 0.23 -12.67 2.57
N THR A 200 -0.07 -12.33 1.31
CA THR A 200 0.51 -13.01 0.14
C THR A 200 1.21 -12.03 -0.77
N PHE A 201 2.44 -12.35 -1.13
CA PHE A 201 3.25 -11.62 -2.09
C PHE A 201 3.29 -12.33 -3.43
N LEU A 202 3.35 -11.54 -4.50
CA LEU A 202 3.77 -11.99 -5.82
C LEU A 202 5.21 -11.53 -6.08
N MET A 203 6.04 -12.42 -6.63
CA MET A 203 7.47 -12.20 -6.77
C MET A 203 7.98 -12.65 -8.13
N THR A 204 8.72 -11.78 -8.83
CA THR A 204 9.51 -12.18 -9.99
C THR A 204 10.88 -12.67 -9.54
N LEU A 205 11.42 -13.68 -10.22
CA LEU A 205 12.78 -14.15 -9.98
C LEU A 205 13.70 -13.69 -11.12
N THR A 206 15.00 -13.58 -10.83
CA THR A 206 16.04 -13.30 -11.84
C THR A 206 16.07 -14.33 -12.96
N SER A 207 15.60 -15.55 -12.71
CA SER A 207 15.43 -16.62 -13.71
C SER A 207 14.19 -16.46 -14.60
N GLY A 208 13.37 -15.42 -14.40
CA GLY A 208 12.16 -15.14 -15.17
C GLY A 208 10.91 -15.89 -14.72
N LYS A 209 10.98 -16.61 -13.59
CA LYS A 209 9.83 -17.27 -12.98
C LYS A 209 8.99 -16.30 -12.15
N LEU A 210 7.72 -16.65 -11.97
CA LEU A 210 6.78 -15.94 -11.09
C LEU A 210 6.33 -16.86 -9.97
N TYR A 211 6.41 -16.40 -8.73
CA TYR A 211 6.02 -17.15 -7.54
C TYR A 211 5.11 -16.33 -6.64
N THR A 212 4.32 -17.02 -5.83
CA THR A 212 3.62 -16.43 -4.68
C THR A 212 4.26 -16.90 -3.39
N ALA A 213 4.34 -16.02 -2.39
CA ALA A 213 4.72 -16.36 -1.03
C ALA A 213 3.59 -15.98 -0.07
N ARG A 214 2.90 -16.98 0.49
CA ARG A 214 1.87 -16.79 1.52
C ARG A 214 2.54 -16.87 2.89
N LEU A 215 2.46 -15.80 3.66
CA LEU A 215 3.18 -15.59 4.91
C LEU A 215 2.18 -15.54 6.06
N PRO A 216 2.01 -16.63 6.83
CA PRO A 216 1.19 -16.61 8.03
C PRO A 216 1.69 -15.59 9.04
N LEU A 217 0.77 -14.87 9.67
CA LEU A 217 1.06 -13.86 10.70
C LEU A 217 1.34 -14.49 12.06
N ALA A 218 0.70 -15.63 12.34
CA ALA A 218 1.03 -16.50 13.45
C ALA A 218 2.27 -17.36 13.13
N GLY A 219 2.92 -17.91 14.16
CA GLY A 219 4.05 -18.85 13.99
C GLY A 219 5.39 -18.39 14.59
N GLY A 220 5.42 -17.28 15.33
CA GLY A 220 6.64 -16.80 15.98
C GLY A 220 7.61 -16.12 15.01
N GLN A 221 8.91 -16.15 15.33
CA GLN A 221 9.94 -15.41 14.60
C GLN A 221 10.34 -16.05 13.26
N ILE A 222 10.14 -17.35 13.07
CA ILE A 222 10.36 -18.01 11.78
C ILE A 222 9.01 -18.10 11.09
N ILE A 223 8.86 -17.49 9.93
CA ILE A 223 7.59 -17.50 9.20
C ILE A 223 7.49 -18.84 8.44
N PRO A 224 6.49 -19.70 8.74
CA PRO A 224 6.27 -20.95 8.02
C PRO A 224 5.55 -20.67 6.69
N GLY A 225 6.15 -19.84 5.84
CA GLY A 225 5.55 -19.36 4.61
C GLY A 225 5.46 -20.44 3.55
N VAL A 226 4.36 -20.45 2.78
CA VAL A 226 4.16 -21.38 1.66
C VAL A 226 4.48 -20.65 0.36
N VAL A 227 5.46 -21.16 -0.38
CA VAL A 227 5.87 -20.62 -1.67
C VAL A 227 5.37 -21.52 -2.80
N LYS A 228 4.70 -20.96 -3.80
CA LYS A 228 4.16 -21.69 -4.96
C LYS A 228 4.57 -21.03 -6.27
N GLN A 229 4.98 -21.85 -7.25
CA GLN A 229 5.23 -21.36 -8.61
C GLN A 229 3.89 -21.00 -9.27
N VAL A 230 3.84 -19.84 -9.93
CA VAL A 230 2.69 -19.38 -10.71
C VAL A 230 2.96 -19.46 -12.20
N ARG A 231 4.15 -19.03 -12.66
CA ARG A 231 4.61 -19.16 -14.04
C ARG A 231 6.08 -19.58 -14.07
N GLY A 232 6.45 -20.38 -15.06
CA GLY A 232 7.80 -20.93 -15.21
C GLY A 232 8.79 -20.05 -15.97
N SER A 233 8.33 -18.99 -16.64
CA SER A 233 9.14 -18.10 -17.47
C SER A 233 8.36 -16.83 -17.83
N THR A 234 9.02 -15.90 -18.56
CA THR A 234 8.50 -14.63 -19.14
C THR A 234 8.34 -13.44 -18.19
N TRP A 235 8.81 -13.54 -16.95
CA TRP A 235 8.72 -12.45 -15.95
C TRP A 235 10.07 -11.78 -15.64
N GLN A 236 11.14 -12.12 -16.37
CA GLN A 236 12.50 -11.64 -16.09
C GLN A 236 12.67 -10.14 -16.32
N GLY A 237 11.87 -9.54 -17.21
CA GLY A 237 11.98 -8.13 -17.59
C GLY A 237 11.34 -7.15 -16.61
N PHE A 238 10.77 -7.61 -15.49
CA PHE A 238 10.13 -6.70 -14.52
C PHE A 238 11.00 -6.50 -13.28
N GLU A 239 11.50 -5.28 -13.10
CA GLU A 239 12.26 -4.82 -11.94
C GLU A 239 11.36 -4.19 -10.86
N SER A 240 10.10 -3.90 -11.17
CA SER A 240 9.12 -3.45 -10.19
C SER A 240 7.73 -4.02 -10.47
N LEU A 241 7.02 -4.33 -9.39
CA LEU A 241 5.64 -4.77 -9.41
C LEU A 241 4.85 -3.84 -8.50
N VAL A 242 3.67 -3.43 -8.93
CA VAL A 242 2.69 -2.70 -8.10
C VAL A 242 1.34 -3.35 -8.29
N ALA A 243 0.62 -3.61 -7.20
CA ALA A 243 -0.70 -4.22 -7.24
C ALA A 243 -1.73 -3.36 -6.53
N ALA A 244 -2.94 -3.37 -7.07
CA ALA A 244 -4.13 -2.70 -6.55
C ALA A 244 -5.30 -3.70 -6.56
N ALA A 245 -6.24 -3.56 -5.63
CA ALA A 245 -7.38 -4.46 -5.52
C ALA A 245 -8.27 -4.35 -6.75
N CYS A 246 -8.78 -5.49 -7.24
CA CYS A 246 -9.74 -5.49 -8.32
C CYS A 246 -10.62 -6.74 -8.26
N GLY A 247 -11.87 -6.57 -7.82
CA GLY A 247 -12.78 -7.68 -7.57
C GLY A 247 -12.16 -8.71 -6.61
N ASN A 248 -12.19 -9.98 -7.01
CA ASN A 248 -11.61 -11.10 -6.23
C ASN A 248 -10.10 -11.30 -6.46
N GLY A 249 -9.44 -10.34 -7.10
CA GLY A 249 -8.03 -10.41 -7.48
C GLY A 249 -7.36 -9.04 -7.40
N VAL A 250 -6.34 -8.85 -8.23
CA VAL A 250 -5.61 -7.59 -8.32
C VAL A 250 -5.42 -7.16 -9.77
N LEU A 251 -5.39 -5.85 -9.98
CA LEU A 251 -4.65 -5.27 -11.09
C LEU A 251 -3.18 -5.30 -10.71
N LEU A 252 -2.34 -5.84 -11.59
CA LEU A 252 -0.90 -5.92 -11.41
C LEU A 252 -0.22 -5.13 -12.52
N LEU A 253 0.63 -4.19 -12.15
CA LEU A 253 1.52 -3.50 -13.07
C LEU A 253 2.92 -4.09 -12.97
N GLY A 254 3.40 -4.68 -14.06
CA GLY A 254 4.80 -5.07 -14.24
C GLY A 254 5.56 -3.97 -14.94
N ILE A 255 6.62 -3.44 -14.31
CA ILE A 255 7.42 -2.33 -14.84
C ILE A 255 8.79 -2.87 -15.24
N ASP A 256 9.10 -2.70 -16.52
CA ASP A 256 10.41 -2.90 -17.12
C ASP A 256 11.16 -1.56 -17.11
N LYS A 257 12.14 -1.45 -16.22
CA LYS A 257 12.94 -0.24 -16.03
C LYS A 257 13.97 -0.05 -17.14
N ASP A 258 14.39 -1.13 -17.79
CA ASP A 258 15.38 -1.07 -18.88
C ASP A 258 14.74 -0.42 -20.12
N THR A 259 13.50 -0.81 -20.44
CA THR A 259 12.74 -0.27 -21.58
C THR A 259 11.76 0.84 -21.20
N LYS A 260 11.75 1.25 -19.91
CA LYS A 260 10.85 2.26 -19.33
C LYS A 260 9.38 2.04 -19.70
N SER A 261 8.98 0.77 -19.72
CA SER A 261 7.66 0.32 -20.16
C SER A 261 6.91 -0.35 -19.01
N ALA A 262 5.59 -0.24 -18.99
CA ALA A 262 4.77 -0.97 -18.03
C ALA A 262 3.65 -1.76 -18.70
N TYR A 263 3.32 -2.90 -18.12
CA TYR A 263 2.36 -3.85 -18.64
C TYR A 263 1.35 -4.17 -17.54
N LEU A 264 0.07 -3.95 -17.84
CA LEU A 264 -1.03 -4.18 -16.91
C LEU A 264 -1.57 -5.59 -17.10
N TYR A 265 -1.79 -6.27 -15.98
CA TYR A 265 -2.35 -7.61 -15.91
C TYR A 265 -3.54 -7.63 -14.95
N SER A 266 -4.51 -8.49 -15.25
CA SER A 266 -5.49 -8.95 -14.28
C SER A 266 -4.97 -10.27 -13.69
N VAL A 267 -4.89 -10.34 -12.37
CA VAL A 267 -4.42 -11.51 -11.62
C VAL A 267 -5.53 -11.96 -10.68
N GLY A 268 -5.98 -13.19 -10.84
CA GLY A 268 -6.97 -13.79 -9.95
C GLY A 268 -6.39 -14.29 -8.63
N HIS A 269 -7.19 -15.03 -7.87
CA HIS A 269 -6.76 -15.65 -6.63
C HIS A 269 -5.51 -16.54 -6.83
N ALA A 270 -4.52 -16.38 -5.95
CA ALA A 270 -3.26 -17.11 -5.99
C ALA A 270 -3.46 -18.60 -5.69
N ASN A 271 -3.32 -19.45 -6.71
CA ASN A 271 -3.44 -20.90 -6.60
C ASN A 271 -2.34 -21.65 -7.39
N GLY A 272 -1.08 -21.25 -7.19
CA GLY A 272 0.06 -21.83 -7.92
C GLY A 272 -0.10 -21.67 -9.44
N THR A 273 0.14 -22.74 -10.20
CA THR A 273 0.03 -22.70 -11.67
C THR A 273 -1.39 -22.46 -12.17
N ALA A 274 -2.41 -22.73 -11.35
CA ALA A 274 -3.82 -22.46 -11.68
C ALA A 274 -4.22 -20.98 -11.48
N THR A 275 -3.33 -20.13 -10.98
CA THR A 275 -3.59 -18.68 -10.88
C THR A 275 -3.85 -18.11 -12.27
N THR A 276 -5.03 -17.50 -12.45
CA THR A 276 -5.37 -16.80 -13.69
C THR A 276 -4.55 -15.53 -13.77
N ILE A 277 -3.83 -15.35 -14.89
CA ILE A 277 -3.11 -14.11 -15.20
C ILE A 277 -3.39 -13.78 -16.66
N ARG A 278 -3.99 -12.61 -16.90
CA ARG A 278 -4.31 -12.10 -18.22
C ARG A 278 -3.62 -10.77 -18.43
N MET A 279 -2.76 -10.68 -19.46
CA MET A 279 -2.27 -9.38 -19.92
C MET A 279 -3.46 -8.58 -20.43
N ILE A 280 -3.60 -7.35 -19.96
CA ILE A 280 -4.62 -6.42 -20.43
C ILE A 280 -4.03 -5.61 -21.58
N ARG A 281 -2.96 -4.86 -21.31
CA ARG A 281 -2.21 -4.11 -22.32
C ARG A 281 -0.87 -3.61 -21.77
N LYS A 282 -0.02 -3.14 -22.69
CA LYS A 282 1.03 -2.17 -22.37
C LYS A 282 0.37 -0.82 -22.04
N VAL A 283 0.74 -0.24 -20.90
CA VAL A 283 0.27 1.09 -20.48
C VAL A 283 0.94 2.15 -21.36
N PRO A 284 0.19 3.14 -21.89
CA PRO A 284 0.76 4.19 -22.73
C PRO A 284 1.73 5.08 -21.95
N GLY A 285 2.69 5.68 -22.66
CA GLY A 285 3.68 6.59 -22.09
C GLY A 285 4.98 5.92 -21.65
N THR A 286 5.77 6.66 -20.88
CA THR A 286 7.08 6.24 -20.38
C THR A 286 7.06 6.17 -18.86
N ILE A 287 7.52 5.05 -18.31
CA ILE A 287 7.58 4.77 -16.88
C ILE A 287 9.06 4.76 -16.49
N GLY A 288 9.61 5.96 -16.26
CA GLY A 288 11.05 6.21 -16.11
C GLY A 288 11.50 6.65 -14.72
N ASP A 289 10.59 6.77 -13.75
CA ASP A 289 10.91 7.13 -12.38
C ASP A 289 11.70 6.02 -11.66
N PRO A 290 12.61 6.37 -10.74
CA PRO A 290 13.49 5.41 -10.09
C PRO A 290 12.78 4.47 -9.11
N VAL A 291 11.73 4.94 -8.43
CA VAL A 291 11.06 4.23 -7.34
C VAL A 291 9.55 4.25 -7.56
N TYR A 292 8.90 3.09 -7.39
CA TYR A 292 7.46 2.92 -7.55
C TYR A 292 6.85 2.32 -6.29
N PHE A 293 5.59 2.65 -6.03
CA PHE A 293 4.79 2.16 -4.93
C PHE A 293 3.29 2.23 -5.27
N HIS A 294 2.44 1.67 -4.40
CA HIS A 294 0.99 1.81 -4.51
C HIS A 294 0.48 3.00 -3.70
N TRP A 295 -0.40 3.82 -4.27
CA TRP A 295 -1.19 4.79 -3.51
C TRP A 295 -2.47 4.14 -2.98
N GLN A 296 -2.54 3.93 -1.66
CA GLN A 296 -3.69 3.27 -1.03
C GLN A 296 -4.56 4.25 -0.24
N LEU A 297 -5.87 4.25 -0.46
CA LEU A 297 -6.77 5.08 0.35
C LEU A 297 -6.77 4.67 1.84
N PHE A 298 -6.90 5.63 2.75
CA PHE A 298 -7.11 5.35 4.17
C PHE A 298 -8.38 4.55 4.42
N SER A 299 -9.43 4.82 3.63
CA SER A 299 -10.80 4.37 3.82
C SER A 299 -11.15 3.00 3.23
N GLY A 300 -10.22 2.30 2.56
CA GLY A 300 -10.42 0.86 2.33
C GLY A 300 -10.31 0.37 0.90
N GLU A 301 -9.15 0.55 0.29
CA GLU A 301 -8.75 -0.43 -0.73
C GLU A 301 -8.08 -1.62 -0.02
N ARG A 302 -8.76 -2.77 0.00
CA ARG A 302 -8.18 -4.01 0.50
C ARG A 302 -7.79 -4.90 -0.67
N LEU A 303 -6.50 -5.22 -0.76
CA LEU A 303 -6.04 -6.26 -1.68
C LEU A 303 -6.77 -7.57 -1.42
N ALA A 304 -6.99 -8.38 -2.46
CA ALA A 304 -7.79 -9.61 -2.43
C ALA A 304 -7.42 -10.54 -1.25
N GLY A 305 -8.35 -11.35 -0.73
CA GLY A 305 -7.99 -12.34 0.30
C GLY A 305 -9.06 -12.63 1.35
N ASP A 306 -10.13 -11.85 1.37
CA ASP A 306 -11.41 -12.27 1.96
C ASP A 306 -12.16 -13.15 0.96
#